data_AF-A0A7J7ZVB0-F1
#
_entry.id   AF-A0A7J7ZVB0-F1
#
_cell.length_a   1.000
_cell.length_b   1.000
_cell.length_c   1.000
_cell.angle_alpha   90.00
_cell.angle_beta   90.00
_cell.angle_gamma   90.00
#
_symmetry.space_group_name_H-M   'P 1'
#
loop_
_entity.id
_entity.type
_entity.pdbx_description
1 polymer ?
#
loop_
_entity_poly.entity_id
_entity_poly.type
_entity_poly.pdbx_seq_one_letter_code
_entity_poly.pdbx_strand_id
1 'polypeptide(L)'
;MGAGWALPSAPARQPGTSLGRTCLAWCLPFARPPPPPGPGRAAWSSALALACGKSPVTWQLLPEARRAGSSTWKMNLKAAGALRAVLFIFASVCAWYSGYLLAQLVPDVPLSSAIYSIRSIGERPVLKAPAPKRQKCDHWSPCPPNTYAYRLLSGGGRDKYAKICFEDELLIGEKIGNVGRGINIAIVNYVTGKVIEARYFDMYEGDYSGPMTKFIQGAPAKSLLFMVTHDDGSSRLQEDAKKTIEALGSKEIRNIRFRSSWVFLTAKGFELPAGIEREKINHSDAAKNRYPGWPAEIQIDGCVPKELS
;
A
#
# COMPACT_ATOMS: atom_id res chain seq x y z
N MET A 1 12.92 -71.70 -17.87
CA MET A 1 11.90 -70.65 -17.65
C MET A 1 12.34 -69.87 -16.41
N GLY A 2 12.94 -68.69 -16.45
CA GLY A 2 12.95 -67.66 -17.50
C GLY A 2 12.41 -66.36 -16.90
N ALA A 3 13.33 -65.44 -16.57
CA ALA A 3 13.16 -64.00 -16.37
C ALA A 3 12.39 -63.49 -15.13
N GLY A 4 13.16 -63.02 -14.13
CA GLY A 4 12.76 -61.95 -13.22
C GLY A 4 12.88 -60.59 -13.92
N TRP A 5 11.92 -59.70 -13.67
CA TRP A 5 11.89 -58.34 -14.22
C TRP A 5 12.40 -57.34 -13.19
N ALA A 6 13.42 -56.59 -13.62
CA ALA A 6 14.08 -55.52 -12.91
C ALA A 6 13.35 -54.18 -13.09
N LEU A 7 13.51 -53.31 -12.09
CA LEU A 7 13.09 -51.90 -12.06
C LEU A 7 13.76 -51.09 -13.19
N PRO A 8 13.07 -50.11 -13.81
CA PRO A 8 13.72 -49.16 -14.70
C PRO A 8 14.41 -48.04 -13.92
N SER A 9 15.72 -48.00 -14.07
CA SER A 9 16.65 -46.94 -13.67
C SER A 9 16.53 -45.71 -14.58
N ALA A 10 16.73 -44.54 -13.99
CA ALA A 10 16.73 -43.24 -14.64
C ALA A 10 17.87 -43.09 -15.69
N PRO A 11 17.69 -42.31 -16.77
CA PRO A 11 18.74 -42.07 -17.74
C PRO A 11 19.79 -41.07 -17.23
N ALA A 12 21.05 -41.50 -17.34
CA ALA A 12 22.25 -40.72 -17.08
C ALA A 12 22.47 -39.61 -18.13
N ARG A 13 22.94 -38.46 -17.66
CA ARG A 13 23.22 -37.23 -18.42
C ARG A 13 24.70 -37.22 -18.87
N GLN A 14 24.97 -36.88 -20.13
CA GLN A 14 26.33 -36.71 -20.67
C GLN A 14 26.98 -35.38 -20.26
N PRO A 15 28.33 -35.28 -20.29
CA PRO A 15 29.10 -34.15 -19.76
C PRO A 15 29.23 -33.00 -20.77
N GLY A 16 29.41 -31.79 -20.22
CA GLY A 16 29.30 -30.53 -20.94
C GLY A 16 30.56 -30.03 -21.63
N THR A 17 30.33 -29.10 -22.55
CA THR A 17 31.29 -28.18 -23.13
C THR A 17 30.89 -26.75 -22.79
N SER A 18 31.90 -25.94 -22.48
CA SER A 18 31.84 -24.59 -21.91
C SER A 18 31.43 -23.52 -22.92
N LEU A 19 30.73 -22.46 -22.46
CA LEU A 19 31.13 -21.05 -22.56
C LEU A 19 29.97 -20.13 -22.17
N GLY A 20 30.28 -19.04 -21.44
CA GLY A 20 29.38 -17.88 -21.30
C GLY A 20 28.99 -17.55 -19.86
N ARG A 21 29.88 -16.89 -19.11
CA ARG A 21 29.58 -16.25 -17.83
C ARG A 21 28.64 -15.06 -18.06
N THR A 22 27.48 -15.04 -17.40
CA THR A 22 26.72 -13.81 -17.13
C THR A 22 26.25 -13.83 -15.67
N CYS A 23 26.50 -12.70 -14.99
CA CYS A 23 26.32 -12.52 -13.55
C CYS A 23 24.84 -12.38 -13.17
N LEU A 24 24.47 -13.07 -12.09
CA LEU A 24 23.29 -12.84 -11.28
C LEU A 24 23.49 -11.57 -10.42
N ALA A 25 22.45 -10.74 -10.31
CA ALA A 25 22.22 -9.94 -9.11
C ALA A 25 20.71 -9.77 -8.89
N TRP A 26 20.26 -10.37 -7.79
CA TRP A 26 18.89 -10.34 -7.29
C TRP A 26 18.55 -9.00 -6.64
N CYS A 27 17.31 -8.56 -6.83
CA CYS A 27 16.68 -7.46 -6.10
C CYS A 27 16.18 -7.95 -4.73
N LEU A 28 16.42 -7.16 -3.68
CA LEU A 28 15.68 -7.15 -2.41
C LEU A 28 15.23 -5.71 -2.09
N PRO A 29 14.15 -5.53 -1.31
CA PRO A 29 13.29 -4.36 -1.38
C PRO A 29 13.61 -3.23 -0.39
N PHE A 30 13.31 -2.01 -0.84
CA PHE A 30 12.81 -0.83 -0.12
C PHE A 30 12.95 -0.79 1.41
N ALA A 31 13.96 -0.07 1.90
CA ALA A 31 13.97 0.54 3.22
C ALA A 31 13.10 1.82 3.24
N ARG A 32 12.28 1.98 4.28
CA ARG A 32 11.46 3.20 4.52
C ARG A 32 12.34 4.38 4.98
N PRO A 33 11.98 5.63 4.67
CA PRO A 33 12.74 6.81 5.09
C PRO A 33 12.50 7.17 6.58
N PRO A 34 13.45 7.82 7.25
CA PRO A 34 13.32 8.27 8.64
C PRO A 34 12.45 9.54 8.77
N PRO A 35 11.87 9.81 9.97
CA PRO A 35 11.01 10.97 10.20
C PRO A 35 11.80 12.29 10.33
N PRO A 36 11.15 13.45 10.10
CA PRO A 36 11.82 14.76 10.11
C PRO A 36 12.13 15.27 11.53
N PRO A 37 13.21 16.04 11.72
CA PRO A 37 13.57 16.62 13.01
C PRO A 37 12.79 17.92 13.31
N GLY A 38 12.42 18.12 14.57
CA GLY A 38 11.77 19.33 15.09
C GLY A 38 12.73 20.53 15.24
N PRO A 39 12.21 21.73 15.57
CA PRO A 39 12.93 22.98 15.40
C PRO A 39 13.83 23.30 16.60
N GLY A 40 15.11 23.57 16.36
CA GLY A 40 16.03 24.03 17.42
C GLY A 40 17.49 24.17 17.01
N ARG A 41 17.84 25.36 16.49
CA ARG A 41 19.14 26.08 16.50
C ARG A 41 20.47 25.30 16.34
N ALA A 42 21.04 25.49 15.14
CA ALA A 42 22.44 25.83 14.81
C ALA A 42 23.59 25.36 15.71
N ALA A 43 24.44 24.49 15.15
CA ALA A 43 25.89 24.54 15.37
C ALA A 43 26.62 24.00 14.12
N TRP A 44 27.60 24.76 13.65
CA TRP A 44 28.43 24.50 12.49
C TRP A 44 29.48 23.43 12.81
N SER A 45 29.80 22.57 11.84
CA SER A 45 31.18 22.12 11.59
C SER A 45 31.27 21.36 10.27
N SER A 46 32.09 21.92 9.38
CA SER A 46 32.45 21.42 8.06
C SER A 46 33.61 20.43 8.19
N ALA A 47 33.53 19.28 7.52
CA ALA A 47 34.70 18.47 7.16
C ALA A 47 34.36 17.56 5.97
N LEU A 48 34.44 18.11 4.75
CA LEU A 48 34.57 17.32 3.53
C LEU A 48 36.05 17.34 3.15
N ALA A 49 36.74 16.21 3.33
CA ALA A 49 38.07 16.00 2.80
C ALA A 49 37.96 15.21 1.48
N LEU A 50 37.97 15.95 0.37
CA LEU A 50 38.23 15.41 -0.97
C LEU A 50 39.75 15.49 -1.21
N ALA A 51 40.41 14.34 -1.29
CA ALA A 51 41.79 14.23 -1.73
C ALA A 51 41.79 13.52 -3.10
N CYS A 52 42.05 14.26 -4.18
CA CYS A 52 42.42 13.66 -5.44
C CYS A 52 43.58 14.44 -6.07
N GLY A 53 44.72 13.75 -6.16
CA GLY A 53 45.79 13.88 -7.16
C GLY A 53 46.27 15.27 -7.59
N LYS A 54 47.42 15.67 -7.04
CA LYS A 54 48.38 16.64 -7.62
C LYS A 54 48.72 16.20 -9.07
N SER A 55 48.41 17.03 -10.09
CA SER A 55 49.33 17.97 -10.80
C SER A 55 50.33 17.28 -11.77
N PRO A 56 50.92 17.96 -12.77
CA PRO A 56 50.59 19.27 -13.38
C PRO A 56 50.68 19.29 -14.94
N VAL A 57 49.97 20.21 -15.59
CA VAL A 57 50.55 20.90 -16.76
C VAL A 57 50.42 22.39 -16.49
N THR A 58 51.58 22.97 -16.22
CA THR A 58 51.87 24.35 -15.91
C THR A 58 51.64 25.26 -17.12
N TRP A 59 50.85 26.31 -16.95
CA TRP A 59 51.10 27.57 -17.66
C TRP A 59 51.89 28.47 -16.71
N GLN A 60 53.20 28.51 -16.91
CA GLN A 60 54.11 29.41 -16.22
C GLN A 60 53.78 30.85 -16.58
N LEU A 61 53.43 31.64 -15.56
CA LEU A 61 53.55 33.09 -15.54
C LEU A 61 54.97 33.42 -15.10
N LEU A 62 55.68 34.24 -15.86
CA LEU A 62 56.87 35.04 -15.48
C LEU A 62 57.28 35.89 -16.70
N PRO A 63 58.02 37.00 -16.54
CA PRO A 63 57.92 38.07 -15.54
C PRO A 63 57.77 39.46 -16.20
N GLU A 64 57.54 40.47 -15.36
CA GLU A 64 57.67 41.89 -15.70
C GLU A 64 59.02 42.21 -16.38
N ALA A 65 58.94 42.79 -17.59
CA ALA A 65 60.06 43.44 -18.23
C ALA A 65 59.97 44.96 -18.02
N ARG A 66 61.03 45.48 -17.37
CA ARG A 66 61.33 46.89 -17.11
C ARG A 66 61.29 47.75 -18.39
N ARG A 67 60.88 49.01 -18.23
CA ARG A 67 61.16 50.10 -19.19
C ARG A 67 62.67 50.29 -19.33
N ALA A 68 63.16 50.27 -20.57
CA ALA A 68 64.23 51.15 -21.05
C ALA A 68 64.34 51.07 -22.58
N GLY A 69 64.58 52.22 -23.23
CA GLY A 69 65.37 52.29 -24.46
C GLY A 69 64.64 52.19 -25.80
N SER A 70 64.64 53.29 -26.52
CA SER A 70 64.16 53.47 -27.89
C SER A 70 64.86 52.57 -28.92
N SER A 71 64.11 52.07 -29.89
CA SER A 71 64.48 52.21 -31.31
C SER A 71 63.22 52.15 -32.17
N THR A 72 62.82 53.31 -32.67
CA THR A 72 61.74 53.49 -33.61
C THR A 72 62.10 52.86 -34.95
N TRP A 73 61.58 51.67 -35.23
CA TRP A 73 61.30 51.25 -36.60
C TRP A 73 59.81 51.43 -36.83
N LYS A 74 59.46 52.60 -37.34
CA LYS A 74 58.11 53.00 -37.73
C LYS A 74 57.65 52.12 -38.91
N MET A 75 57.18 50.91 -38.64
CA MET A 75 56.16 50.31 -39.48
C MET A 75 54.85 51.04 -39.16
N ASN A 76 54.32 51.76 -40.14
CA ASN A 76 53.20 52.68 -39.99
C ASN A 76 52.09 52.10 -39.11
N LEU A 77 51.84 52.73 -37.96
CA LEU A 77 50.75 52.39 -37.04
C LEU A 77 49.38 52.40 -37.74
N LYS A 78 49.27 53.17 -38.84
CA LYS A 78 48.11 53.16 -39.75
C LYS A 78 47.91 51.81 -40.44
N ALA A 79 48.97 51.11 -40.85
CA ALA A 79 48.88 49.82 -41.55
C ALA A 79 48.50 48.67 -40.60
N ALA A 80 48.99 48.68 -39.36
CA ALA A 80 48.62 47.69 -38.34
C ALA A 80 47.17 47.88 -37.84
N GLY A 81 46.73 49.12 -37.65
CA GLY A 81 45.34 49.45 -37.31
C GLY A 81 44.37 49.15 -38.46
N ALA A 82 44.75 49.50 -39.70
CA ALA A 82 43.97 49.18 -40.89
C ALA A 82 43.85 47.67 -41.11
N LEU A 83 44.93 46.90 -40.93
CA LEU A 83 44.90 45.44 -41.07
C LEU A 83 43.97 44.79 -40.03
N ARG A 84 44.00 45.25 -38.76
CA ARG A 84 43.07 44.78 -37.73
C ARG A 84 41.62 45.14 -38.05
N ALA A 85 41.36 46.37 -38.49
CA ALA A 85 40.03 46.81 -38.89
C ALA A 85 39.49 45.97 -40.06
N VAL A 86 40.32 45.69 -41.07
CA VAL A 86 39.98 44.82 -42.19
C VAL A 86 39.68 43.39 -41.73
N LEU A 87 40.47 42.84 -40.80
CA LEU A 87 40.21 41.52 -40.22
C LEU A 87 38.91 41.47 -39.41
N PHE A 88 38.58 42.52 -38.65
CA PHE A 88 37.30 42.62 -37.92
C PHE A 88 36.11 42.71 -38.88
N ILE A 89 36.21 43.49 -39.94
CA ILE A 89 35.17 43.58 -40.97
C ILE A 89 35.00 42.22 -41.65
N PHE A 90 36.10 41.58 -42.05
CA PHE A 90 36.05 40.26 -42.66
C PHE A 90 35.44 39.21 -41.72
N ALA A 91 35.84 39.17 -40.45
CA ALA A 91 35.24 38.27 -39.46
C ALA A 91 33.74 38.54 -39.25
N SER A 92 33.32 39.82 -39.24
CA SER A 92 31.91 40.20 -39.14
C SER A 92 31.11 39.75 -40.36
N VAL A 93 31.67 39.93 -41.57
CA VAL A 93 31.03 39.48 -42.82
C VAL A 93 30.97 37.95 -42.86
N CYS A 94 32.04 37.26 -42.47
CA CYS A 94 32.06 35.80 -42.35
C CYS A 94 31.03 35.31 -41.33
N ALA A 95 30.91 35.95 -40.16
CA ALA A 95 29.91 35.58 -39.16
C ALA A 95 28.48 35.76 -39.70
N TRP A 96 28.21 36.86 -40.38
CA TRP A 96 26.91 37.12 -41.03
C TRP A 96 26.60 36.07 -42.10
N TYR A 97 27.58 35.79 -42.97
CA TYR A 97 27.42 34.81 -44.06
C TYR A 97 27.27 33.38 -43.53
N SER A 98 27.97 33.05 -42.44
CA SER A 98 27.85 31.76 -41.75
C SER A 98 26.47 31.60 -41.12
N GLY A 99 25.93 32.66 -40.51
CA GLY A 99 24.58 32.67 -39.96
C GLY A 99 23.52 32.49 -41.05
N TYR A 100 23.70 33.14 -42.19
CA TYR A 100 22.83 32.97 -43.36
C TYR A 100 22.91 31.55 -43.94
N LEU A 101 24.11 30.98 -44.07
CA LEU A 101 24.30 29.59 -44.50
C LEU A 101 23.67 28.60 -43.52
N LEU A 102 23.85 28.82 -42.21
CA LEU A 102 23.21 28.02 -41.16
C LEU A 102 21.69 28.09 -41.25
N ALA A 103 21.11 29.27 -41.51
CA ALA A 103 19.68 29.41 -41.71
C ALA A 103 19.18 28.68 -42.96
N GLN A 104 19.98 28.57 -44.02
CA GLN A 104 19.65 27.77 -45.22
C GLN A 104 19.85 26.25 -45.01
N LEU A 105 20.76 25.86 -44.12
CA LEU A 105 21.07 24.46 -43.81
C LEU A 105 20.20 23.86 -42.71
N VAL A 106 19.40 24.66 -41.99
CA VAL A 106 18.36 24.15 -41.09
C VAL A 106 17.08 23.96 -41.91
N PRO A 107 16.74 22.73 -42.32
CA PRO A 107 15.44 22.49 -42.95
C PRO A 107 14.32 22.85 -41.97
N ASP A 108 13.24 23.51 -42.42
CA ASP A 108 12.04 23.84 -41.61
C ASP A 108 11.23 22.60 -41.17
N VAL A 109 11.59 21.43 -41.71
CA VAL A 109 10.83 20.18 -41.67
C VAL A 109 10.88 19.44 -40.31
N PRO A 110 11.99 19.39 -39.55
CA PRO A 110 12.04 18.70 -38.26
C PRO A 110 11.53 19.54 -37.07
N LEU A 111 11.47 20.87 -37.19
CA LEU A 111 10.93 21.72 -36.12
C LEU A 111 9.40 21.61 -36.08
N SER A 112 8.78 21.58 -37.25
CA SER A 112 7.33 21.42 -37.39
C SER A 112 6.85 20.10 -36.78
N SER A 113 7.52 18.99 -37.10
CA SER A 113 7.16 17.67 -36.55
C SER A 113 7.38 17.57 -35.03
N ALA A 114 8.43 18.22 -34.50
CA ALA A 114 8.67 18.30 -33.06
C ALA A 114 7.58 19.14 -32.34
N ILE A 115 7.19 20.27 -32.91
CA ILE A 115 6.11 21.13 -32.39
C ILE A 115 4.76 20.42 -32.45
N TYR A 116 4.45 19.75 -33.57
CA TYR A 116 3.24 18.92 -33.69
C TYR A 116 3.23 17.79 -32.66
N SER A 117 4.37 17.12 -32.44
CA SER A 117 4.49 16.05 -31.45
C SER A 117 4.27 16.57 -30.02
N ILE A 118 4.83 17.73 -29.67
CA ILE A 118 4.67 18.35 -28.33
C ILE A 118 3.22 18.82 -28.13
N ARG A 119 2.60 19.43 -29.15
CA ARG A 119 1.19 19.84 -29.09
C ARG A 119 0.25 18.64 -28.93
N SER A 120 0.54 17.53 -29.62
CA SER A 120 -0.22 16.28 -29.51
C SER A 120 -0.12 15.64 -28.12
N ILE A 121 0.95 15.89 -27.36
CA ILE A 121 1.09 15.42 -25.98
C ILE A 121 0.23 16.24 -25.02
N GLY A 122 0.08 17.55 -25.27
CA GLY A 122 -0.82 18.44 -24.51
C GLY A 122 -2.30 18.22 -24.81
N GLU A 123 -2.63 17.73 -26.01
CA GLU A 123 -4.01 17.43 -26.43
C GLU A 123 -4.48 16.01 -26.09
N ARG A 124 -3.59 15.12 -25.60
CA ARG A 124 -4.02 13.82 -25.08
C ARG A 124 -4.89 14.08 -23.84
N PRO A 125 -6.17 13.68 -23.85
CA PRO A 125 -7.00 13.82 -22.68
C PRO A 125 -6.32 13.04 -21.56
N VAL A 126 -5.95 13.74 -20.49
CA VAL A 126 -5.51 13.10 -19.26
C VAL A 126 -6.68 12.23 -18.82
N LEU A 127 -6.57 10.92 -19.04
CA LEU A 127 -7.55 9.95 -18.57
C LEU A 127 -7.52 9.99 -17.04
N LYS A 128 -8.31 10.89 -16.46
CA LYS A 128 -8.55 10.92 -15.03
C LYS A 128 -9.33 9.65 -14.72
N ALA A 129 -8.70 8.75 -13.98
CA ALA A 129 -9.43 7.63 -13.40
C ALA A 129 -10.63 8.22 -12.63
N PRO A 130 -11.85 7.68 -12.82
CA PRO A 130 -13.00 8.13 -12.05
C PRO A 130 -12.68 7.98 -10.56
N ALA A 131 -13.14 8.92 -9.75
CA ALA A 131 -12.94 8.88 -8.31
C ALA A 131 -13.40 7.50 -7.78
N PRO A 132 -12.62 6.85 -6.89
CA PRO A 132 -12.96 5.53 -6.39
C PRO A 132 -14.35 5.60 -5.75
N LYS A 133 -15.29 4.81 -6.26
CA LYS A 133 -16.64 4.73 -5.68
C LYS A 133 -16.52 4.02 -4.33
N ARG A 134 -17.05 4.65 -3.29
CA ARG A 134 -17.22 4.03 -1.98
C ARG A 134 -18.14 2.82 -2.11
N GLN A 135 -17.69 1.67 -1.63
CA GLN A 135 -18.48 0.44 -1.59
C GLN A 135 -19.28 0.35 -0.29
N LYS A 136 -20.32 -0.49 -0.27
CA LYS A 136 -21.10 -0.75 0.94
C LYS A 136 -20.20 -1.26 2.07
N CYS A 137 -20.43 -0.80 3.30
CA CYS A 137 -19.61 -1.12 4.47
C CYS A 137 -18.11 -0.83 4.28
N ASP A 138 -17.77 0.09 3.36
CA ASP A 138 -16.40 0.47 2.99
C ASP A 138 -15.53 -0.75 2.60
N HIS A 139 -16.13 -1.69 1.86
CA HIS A 139 -15.41 -2.82 1.26
C HIS A 139 -14.32 -2.34 0.30
N TRP A 140 -13.27 -3.14 0.17
CA TRP A 140 -12.19 -2.90 -0.80
C TRP A 140 -12.68 -3.09 -2.25
N SER A 141 -13.45 -4.14 -2.49
CA SER A 141 -14.02 -4.51 -3.78
C SER A 141 -15.55 -4.55 -3.74
N PRO A 142 -16.24 -4.24 -4.84
CA PRO A 142 -17.70 -4.37 -4.90
C PRO A 142 -18.13 -5.83 -4.70
N CYS A 143 -19.22 -6.04 -3.97
CA CYS A 143 -19.86 -7.33 -3.88
C CYS A 143 -20.53 -7.73 -5.21
N PRO A 144 -20.60 -9.03 -5.55
CA PRO A 144 -21.36 -9.52 -6.70
C PRO A 144 -22.85 -9.14 -6.62
N PRO A 145 -23.57 -9.08 -7.76
CA PRO A 145 -25.00 -8.85 -7.75
C PRO A 145 -25.74 -9.95 -6.96
N ASN A 146 -26.90 -9.61 -6.41
CA ASN A 146 -27.71 -10.50 -5.59
C ASN A 146 -26.98 -11.10 -4.36
N THR A 147 -26.16 -10.27 -3.70
CA THR A 147 -25.52 -10.60 -2.42
C THR A 147 -25.78 -9.51 -1.39
N TYR A 148 -25.69 -9.85 -0.12
CA TYR A 148 -25.63 -8.93 1.01
C TYR A 148 -24.18 -8.68 1.41
N ALA A 149 -23.78 -7.41 1.50
CA ALA A 149 -22.48 -7.01 2.02
C ALA A 149 -22.49 -6.95 3.55
N TYR A 150 -21.47 -7.49 4.20
CA TYR A 150 -21.28 -7.35 5.64
C TYR A 150 -19.84 -6.98 5.99
N ARG A 151 -19.66 -6.35 7.13
CA ARG A 151 -18.34 -6.11 7.73
C ARG A 151 -18.44 -6.20 9.25
N LEU A 152 -17.60 -7.05 9.82
CA LEU A 152 -17.50 -7.27 11.26
C LEU A 152 -16.14 -6.79 11.73
N LEU A 153 -16.13 -5.97 12.77
CA LEU A 153 -14.94 -5.44 13.39
C LEU A 153 -15.05 -5.64 14.91
N SER A 154 -14.08 -6.31 15.53
CA SER A 154 -14.02 -6.40 16.99
C SER A 154 -13.58 -5.07 17.60
N GLY A 155 -13.72 -4.95 18.91
CA GLY A 155 -13.10 -3.86 19.67
C GLY A 155 -11.57 -3.97 19.65
N GLY A 156 -10.92 -2.82 19.78
CA GLY A 156 -9.47 -2.69 19.95
C GLY A 156 -9.17 -1.91 21.23
N GLY A 157 -8.85 -2.63 22.31
CA GLY A 157 -8.79 -2.01 23.64
C GLY A 157 -10.16 -1.50 24.08
N ARG A 158 -10.17 -0.37 24.82
CA ARG A 158 -11.38 0.29 25.34
C ARG A 158 -11.90 1.38 24.40
N ASP A 159 -11.01 2.05 23.67
CA ASP A 159 -11.35 3.26 22.92
C ASP A 159 -11.74 2.98 21.45
N LYS A 160 -11.42 1.80 20.91
CA LYS A 160 -11.87 1.38 19.59
C LYS A 160 -13.04 0.42 19.74
N TYR A 161 -14.24 0.93 19.48
CA TYR A 161 -15.47 0.16 19.60
C TYR A 161 -15.63 -0.86 18.47
N ALA A 162 -16.24 -1.99 18.83
CA ALA A 162 -16.66 -2.99 17.86
C ALA A 162 -17.74 -2.43 16.92
N LYS A 163 -17.81 -2.96 15.70
CA LYS A 163 -18.77 -2.53 14.68
C LYS A 163 -19.32 -3.72 13.90
N ILE A 164 -20.63 -3.71 13.66
CA ILE A 164 -21.31 -4.61 12.75
C ILE A 164 -21.99 -3.75 11.70
N CYS A 165 -21.55 -3.87 10.45
CA CYS A 165 -22.17 -3.25 9.29
C CYS A 165 -22.80 -4.31 8.40
N PHE A 166 -24.02 -4.06 7.93
CA PHE A 166 -24.76 -4.91 7.01
C PHE A 166 -25.47 -4.04 5.98
N GLU A 167 -25.26 -4.30 4.69
CA GLU A 167 -25.85 -3.53 3.59
C GLU A 167 -25.66 -2.00 3.68
N ASP A 168 -24.49 -1.57 4.18
CA ASP A 168 -24.13 -0.16 4.44
C ASP A 168 -24.85 0.49 5.63
N GLU A 169 -25.64 -0.28 6.37
CA GLU A 169 -26.26 0.12 7.63
C GLU A 169 -25.41 -0.36 8.82
N LEU A 170 -25.15 0.53 9.77
CA LEU A 170 -24.46 0.18 11.01
C LEU A 170 -25.47 -0.42 11.99
N LEU A 171 -25.36 -1.72 12.28
CA LEU A 171 -26.26 -2.45 13.18
C LEU A 171 -25.81 -2.36 14.64
N ILE A 172 -24.49 -2.43 14.86
CA ILE A 172 -23.86 -2.23 16.17
C ILE A 172 -22.67 -1.29 15.98
N GLY A 173 -22.54 -0.29 16.84
CA GLY A 173 -21.34 0.52 16.92
C GLY A 173 -21.51 1.81 17.71
N GLU A 174 -20.39 2.51 17.92
CA GLU A 174 -20.31 3.75 18.69
C GLU A 174 -21.28 4.83 18.17
N LYS A 175 -21.37 4.99 16.84
CA LYS A 175 -22.19 6.04 16.19
C LYS A 175 -23.68 5.96 16.57
N ILE A 176 -24.18 4.76 16.84
CA ILE A 176 -25.57 4.53 17.25
C ILE A 176 -25.71 4.27 18.76
N GLY A 177 -24.59 4.20 19.49
CA GLY A 177 -24.58 4.12 20.96
C GLY A 177 -25.08 2.79 21.55
N ASN A 178 -25.13 1.71 20.78
CA ASN A 178 -25.65 0.41 21.22
C ASN A 178 -24.58 -0.68 21.40
N VAL A 179 -23.30 -0.32 21.28
CA VAL A 179 -22.16 -1.22 21.51
C VAL A 179 -21.79 -1.24 22.99
N GLY A 180 -21.48 -2.42 23.53
CA GLY A 180 -21.08 -2.58 24.92
C GLY A 180 -19.97 -3.62 25.11
N ARG A 181 -19.35 -3.64 26.29
CA ARG A 181 -18.39 -4.68 26.70
C ARG A 181 -19.05 -6.05 26.61
N GLY A 182 -18.30 -7.07 26.16
CA GLY A 182 -18.81 -8.42 25.98
C GLY A 182 -18.91 -8.87 24.53
N ILE A 183 -19.85 -9.79 24.28
CA ILE A 183 -20.20 -10.26 22.94
C ILE A 183 -21.40 -9.45 22.45
N ASN A 184 -21.22 -8.78 21.32
CA ASN A 184 -22.24 -7.98 20.64
C ASN A 184 -22.81 -8.81 19.49
N ILE A 185 -24.13 -8.98 19.45
CA ILE A 185 -24.82 -9.86 18.51
C ILE A 185 -25.91 -9.10 17.77
N ALA A 186 -25.89 -9.16 16.44
CA ALA A 186 -26.98 -8.68 15.58
C ALA A 186 -27.61 -9.85 14.81
N ILE A 187 -28.94 -9.91 14.80
CA ILE A 187 -29.73 -10.92 14.09
C ILE A 187 -30.45 -10.21 12.93
N VAL A 188 -30.27 -10.73 11.72
CA VAL A 188 -30.89 -10.22 10.50
C VAL A 188 -31.69 -11.33 9.84
N ASN A 189 -32.89 -11.03 9.39
CA ASN A 189 -33.69 -11.95 8.58
C ASN A 189 -33.03 -12.12 7.20
N TYR A 190 -32.65 -13.33 6.84
CA TYR A 190 -31.91 -13.61 5.61
C TYR A 190 -32.73 -13.34 4.35
N VAL A 191 -34.04 -13.63 4.38
CA VAL A 191 -34.93 -13.48 3.22
C VAL A 191 -35.17 -12.01 2.90
N THR A 192 -35.48 -11.20 3.92
CA THR A 192 -35.84 -9.78 3.75
C THR A 192 -34.67 -8.82 3.88
N GLY A 193 -33.55 -9.26 4.46
CA GLY A 193 -32.40 -8.41 4.78
C GLY A 193 -32.66 -7.42 5.92
N LYS A 194 -33.79 -7.54 6.65
CA LYS A 194 -34.13 -6.63 7.74
C LYS A 194 -33.55 -7.09 9.07
N VAL A 195 -33.06 -6.13 9.85
CA VAL A 195 -32.61 -6.36 11.23
C VAL A 195 -33.80 -6.79 12.09
N ILE A 196 -33.63 -7.88 12.83
CA ILE A 196 -34.60 -8.37 13.79
C ILE A 196 -34.29 -7.78 15.17
N GLU A 197 -33.06 -7.97 15.64
CA GLU A 197 -32.63 -7.49 16.95
C GLU A 197 -31.10 -7.34 17.00
N ALA A 198 -30.61 -6.37 17.77
CA ALA A 198 -29.19 -6.17 18.05
C ALA A 198 -28.98 -5.87 19.53
N ARG A 199 -28.10 -6.62 20.18
CA ARG A 199 -27.88 -6.54 21.64
C ARG A 199 -26.44 -6.94 21.99
N TYR A 200 -25.93 -6.41 23.10
CA TYR A 200 -24.68 -6.87 23.70
C TYR A 200 -24.91 -7.62 25.01
N PHE A 201 -23.98 -8.51 25.35
CA PHE A 201 -24.00 -9.31 26.57
C PHE A 201 -22.63 -9.22 27.24
N ASP A 202 -22.57 -8.60 28.42
CA ASP A 202 -21.33 -8.43 29.17
C ASP A 202 -20.80 -9.79 29.65
N MET A 203 -19.59 -10.14 29.21
CA MET A 203 -18.93 -11.39 29.57
C MET A 203 -17.86 -11.20 30.65
N TYR A 204 -17.74 -10.01 31.23
CA TYR A 204 -16.82 -9.71 32.33
C TYR A 204 -17.57 -9.57 33.67
N GLU A 205 -18.67 -8.83 33.67
CA GLU A 205 -19.53 -8.58 34.83
C GLU A 205 -20.95 -9.11 34.63
N GLY A 206 -21.58 -9.58 35.72
CA GLY A 206 -22.93 -10.12 35.71
C GLY A 206 -23.06 -11.50 35.04
N ASP A 207 -24.27 -12.05 35.04
CA ASP A 207 -24.54 -13.41 34.56
C ASP A 207 -25.35 -13.39 33.25
N TYR A 208 -24.72 -12.88 32.19
CA TYR A 208 -25.35 -12.70 30.89
C TYR A 208 -25.16 -13.87 29.91
N SER A 209 -24.35 -14.88 30.27
CA SER A 209 -24.11 -16.03 29.40
C SER A 209 -25.38 -16.83 29.11
N GLY A 210 -26.24 -17.06 30.12
CA GLY A 210 -27.53 -17.74 29.94
C GLY A 210 -28.54 -16.92 29.11
N PRO A 211 -28.76 -15.63 29.42
CA PRO A 211 -29.54 -14.73 28.57
C PRO A 211 -29.06 -14.68 27.11
N MET A 212 -27.75 -14.65 26.87
CA MET A 212 -27.17 -14.69 25.52
C MET A 212 -27.51 -15.99 24.80
N THR A 213 -27.38 -17.14 25.47
CA THR A 213 -27.79 -18.43 24.90
C THR A 213 -29.25 -18.43 24.49
N LYS A 214 -30.16 -17.93 25.35
CA LYS A 214 -31.60 -17.82 25.04
C LYS A 214 -31.86 -16.89 23.85
N PHE A 215 -31.13 -15.77 23.75
CA PHE A 215 -31.22 -14.85 22.63
C PHE A 215 -30.85 -15.51 21.29
N ILE A 216 -29.73 -16.24 21.27
CA ILE A 216 -29.27 -16.98 20.09
C ILE A 216 -30.28 -18.09 19.71
N GLN A 217 -30.77 -18.83 20.71
CA GLN A 217 -31.76 -19.90 20.52
C GLN A 217 -33.12 -19.36 20.08
N GLY A 218 -33.49 -18.15 20.49
CA GLY A 218 -34.72 -17.46 20.10
C GLY A 218 -34.72 -16.89 18.68
N ALA A 219 -33.54 -16.80 18.03
CA ALA A 219 -33.45 -16.33 16.65
C ALA A 219 -34.34 -17.19 15.72
N PRO A 220 -35.18 -16.60 14.84
CA PRO A 220 -35.96 -17.36 13.89
C PRO A 220 -35.08 -18.18 12.92
N ALA A 221 -35.64 -19.25 12.33
CA ALA A 221 -35.01 -19.89 11.18
C ALA A 221 -34.86 -18.90 10.02
N LYS A 222 -33.91 -19.16 9.12
CA LYS A 222 -33.53 -18.24 8.02
C LYS A 222 -33.06 -16.88 8.56
N SER A 223 -32.19 -16.90 9.56
CA SER A 223 -31.55 -15.70 10.11
C SER A 223 -30.03 -15.76 9.96
N LEU A 224 -29.42 -14.61 9.68
CA LEU A 224 -27.99 -14.36 9.82
C LEU A 224 -27.72 -13.84 11.23
N LEU A 225 -26.68 -14.37 11.88
CA LEU A 225 -26.21 -13.89 13.17
C LEU A 225 -24.77 -13.40 13.02
N PHE A 226 -24.57 -12.16 13.42
CA PHE A 226 -23.29 -11.47 13.42
C PHE A 226 -22.84 -11.28 14.86
N MET A 227 -21.65 -11.74 15.21
CA MET A 227 -21.11 -11.66 16.56
C MET A 227 -19.74 -11.01 16.55
N VAL A 228 -19.50 -10.04 17.44
CA VAL A 228 -18.20 -9.37 17.61
C VAL A 228 -17.92 -9.14 19.08
N THR A 229 -16.66 -9.27 19.51
CA THR A 229 -16.26 -8.94 20.89
C THR A 229 -15.87 -7.47 21.03
N HIS A 230 -16.14 -6.89 22.19
CA HIS A 230 -15.58 -5.61 22.63
C HIS A 230 -15.06 -5.73 24.06
N ASP A 231 -13.83 -5.27 24.30
CA ASP A 231 -13.07 -5.42 25.55
C ASP A 231 -12.81 -6.88 25.97
N ASP A 232 -13.76 -7.56 26.63
CA ASP A 232 -13.66 -8.98 26.97
C ASP A 232 -14.96 -9.73 26.66
N GLY A 233 -14.85 -10.86 25.97
CA GLY A 233 -15.95 -11.74 25.60
C GLY A 233 -15.90 -13.12 26.26
N SER A 234 -15.08 -13.34 27.29
CA SER A 234 -14.70 -14.70 27.70
C SER A 234 -14.78 -14.99 29.20
N SER A 235 -14.59 -14.01 30.08
CA SER A 235 -14.37 -14.24 31.53
C SER A 235 -15.52 -15.00 32.21
N ARG A 236 -16.77 -14.70 31.82
CA ARG A 236 -18.00 -15.33 32.33
C ARG A 236 -18.75 -16.11 31.26
N LEU A 237 -18.11 -16.41 30.13
CA LEU A 237 -18.70 -17.21 29.07
C LEU A 237 -18.77 -18.68 29.50
N GLN A 238 -19.99 -19.17 29.73
CA GLN A 238 -20.25 -20.50 30.25
C GLN A 238 -20.26 -21.57 29.15
N GLU A 239 -20.13 -22.82 29.57
CA GLU A 239 -20.03 -24.00 28.70
C GLU A 239 -21.24 -24.15 27.76
N ASP A 240 -22.46 -23.90 28.23
CA ASP A 240 -23.67 -24.03 27.42
C ASP A 240 -23.74 -22.97 26.30
N ALA A 241 -23.23 -21.77 26.56
CA ALA A 241 -23.12 -20.74 25.54
C ALA A 241 -22.08 -21.12 24.47
N LYS A 242 -20.91 -21.66 24.89
CA LYS A 242 -19.89 -22.16 23.97
C LYS A 242 -20.45 -23.28 23.09
N LYS A 243 -21.15 -24.26 23.68
CA LYS A 243 -21.84 -25.33 22.94
C LYS A 243 -22.84 -24.79 21.92
N THR A 244 -23.63 -23.79 22.32
CA THR A 244 -24.65 -23.20 21.44
C THR A 244 -24.01 -22.50 20.24
N ILE A 245 -22.92 -21.75 20.45
CA ILE A 245 -22.20 -21.05 19.38
C ILE A 245 -21.42 -22.04 18.49
N GLU A 246 -20.84 -23.08 19.09
CA GLU A 246 -20.16 -24.18 18.38
C GLU A 246 -21.13 -24.94 17.48
N ALA A 247 -22.37 -25.21 17.94
CA ALA A 247 -23.42 -25.84 17.14
C ALA A 247 -23.85 -24.97 15.93
N LEU A 248 -23.61 -23.66 15.97
CA LEU A 248 -23.79 -22.76 14.83
C LEU A 248 -22.58 -22.75 13.88
N GLY A 249 -21.58 -23.62 14.11
CA GLY A 249 -20.43 -23.82 13.24
C GLY A 249 -19.20 -22.97 13.59
N SER A 250 -19.15 -22.37 14.77
CA SER A 250 -17.93 -21.73 15.27
C SER A 250 -16.87 -22.78 15.58
N LYS A 251 -15.66 -22.54 15.11
CA LYS A 251 -14.47 -23.35 15.37
C LYS A 251 -13.61 -22.76 16.48
N GLU A 252 -13.72 -21.46 16.75
CA GLU A 252 -12.83 -20.74 17.67
C GLU A 252 -13.46 -20.36 19.01
N ILE A 253 -14.79 -20.47 19.19
CA ILE A 253 -15.44 -20.08 20.45
C ILE A 253 -14.92 -20.89 21.66
N ARG A 254 -14.48 -22.13 21.42
CA ARG A 254 -13.84 -22.99 22.43
C ARG A 254 -12.46 -22.49 22.86
N ASN A 255 -11.77 -21.82 21.94
CA ASN A 255 -10.41 -21.31 22.14
C ASN A 255 -10.39 -19.88 22.69
N ILE A 256 -11.55 -19.23 22.89
CA ILE A 256 -11.62 -17.85 23.35
C ILE A 256 -11.02 -17.72 24.77
N ARG A 257 -10.16 -16.71 24.93
CA ARG A 257 -9.44 -16.39 26.18
C ARG A 257 -9.70 -14.95 26.57
N PHE A 258 -9.29 -14.59 27.79
CA PHE A 258 -9.40 -13.23 28.31
C PHE A 258 -8.91 -12.18 27.29
N ARG A 259 -9.81 -11.24 26.96
CA ARG A 259 -9.61 -10.15 25.98
C ARG A 259 -9.28 -10.58 24.57
N SER A 260 -9.63 -11.80 24.16
CA SER A 260 -9.51 -12.19 22.76
C SER A 260 -10.45 -11.36 21.89
N SER A 261 -9.90 -10.78 20.84
CA SER A 261 -10.68 -10.21 19.74
C SER A 261 -11.26 -11.37 18.94
N TRP A 262 -12.58 -11.41 18.76
CA TRP A 262 -13.28 -12.46 18.03
C TRP A 262 -14.42 -11.86 17.21
N VAL A 263 -14.57 -12.34 15.98
CA VAL A 263 -15.65 -11.98 15.07
C VAL A 263 -16.16 -13.25 14.40
N PHE A 264 -17.49 -13.34 14.25
CA PHE A 264 -18.13 -14.53 13.73
C PHE A 264 -19.43 -14.21 13.00
N LEU A 265 -19.60 -14.84 11.85
CA LEU A 265 -20.80 -14.85 11.03
C LEU A 265 -21.32 -16.29 10.97
N THR A 266 -22.60 -16.45 11.27
CA THR A 266 -23.30 -17.73 11.12
C THR A 266 -24.71 -17.54 10.57
N ALA A 267 -25.30 -18.64 10.12
CA ALA A 267 -26.66 -18.74 9.63
C ALA A 267 -27.42 -19.77 10.47
N LYS A 268 -28.69 -19.47 10.76
CA LYS A 268 -29.61 -20.39 11.43
C LYS A 268 -30.65 -20.90 10.44
N GLY A 269 -30.73 -22.22 10.29
CA GLY A 269 -31.70 -22.88 9.41
C GLY A 269 -31.27 -22.95 7.92
N PHE A 270 -30.00 -22.65 7.61
CA PHE A 270 -29.38 -22.92 6.31
C PHE A 270 -27.85 -22.85 6.46
N GLU A 271 -27.12 -23.34 5.46
CA GLU A 271 -25.66 -23.31 5.43
C GLU A 271 -25.14 -22.12 4.61
N LEU A 272 -24.11 -21.46 5.11
CA LEU A 272 -23.41 -20.42 4.36
C LEU A 272 -22.50 -21.05 3.30
N PRO A 273 -22.29 -20.40 2.14
CA PRO A 273 -21.39 -20.90 1.10
C PRO A 273 -19.98 -21.16 1.64
N ALA A 274 -19.36 -22.23 1.15
CA ALA A 274 -17.95 -22.49 1.40
C ALA A 274 -17.07 -21.38 0.79
N GLY A 275 -16.00 -20.99 1.48
CA GLY A 275 -15.03 -20.01 0.99
C GLY A 275 -15.22 -18.56 1.50
N ILE A 276 -16.31 -18.26 2.19
CA ILE A 276 -16.49 -16.97 2.88
C ILE A 276 -15.72 -16.99 4.22
N GLU A 277 -14.88 -15.98 4.48
CA GLU A 277 -14.25 -15.80 5.79
C GLU A 277 -15.32 -15.41 6.82
N ARG A 278 -15.77 -16.41 7.58
CA ARG A 278 -16.89 -16.29 8.52
C ARG A 278 -16.46 -16.20 9.98
N GLU A 279 -15.20 -16.46 10.31
CA GLU A 279 -14.72 -16.46 11.68
C GLU A 279 -13.26 -16.07 11.74
N LYS A 280 -12.89 -15.31 12.77
CA LYS A 280 -11.52 -14.96 13.06
C LYS A 280 -11.35 -14.71 14.55
N ILE A 281 -10.18 -15.07 15.07
CA ILE A 281 -9.81 -14.83 16.46
C ILE A 281 -8.38 -14.28 16.56
N ASN A 282 -8.14 -13.41 17.53
CA ASN A 282 -6.82 -12.92 17.89
C ASN A 282 -6.72 -12.85 19.41
N HIS A 283 -5.77 -13.59 19.99
CA HIS A 283 -5.61 -13.69 21.43
C HIS A 283 -4.73 -12.58 21.98
N SER A 284 -4.98 -12.20 23.24
CA SER A 284 -4.09 -11.31 23.97
C SER A 284 -2.73 -11.98 24.20
N ASP A 285 -1.66 -11.30 23.79
CA ASP A 285 -0.27 -11.70 23.96
C ASP A 285 0.53 -10.43 24.30
N ALA A 286 1.12 -10.38 25.50
CA ALA A 286 1.81 -9.20 25.99
C ALA A 286 2.92 -8.68 25.05
N ALA A 287 3.54 -9.56 24.25
CA ALA A 287 4.59 -9.18 23.30
C ALA A 287 4.04 -8.63 21.96
N LYS A 288 2.80 -8.98 21.59
CA LYS A 288 2.18 -8.64 20.29
C LYS A 288 0.99 -7.69 20.42
N ASN A 289 0.55 -7.41 21.63
CA ASN A 289 -0.59 -6.58 21.91
C ASN A 289 -0.39 -5.18 21.33
N ARG A 290 -1.36 -4.76 20.51
CA ARG A 290 -1.38 -3.43 19.90
C ARG A 290 -1.73 -2.35 20.92
N TYR A 291 -2.48 -2.71 21.96
CA TYR A 291 -2.90 -1.82 23.03
C TYR A 291 -2.42 -2.37 24.38
N PRO A 292 -2.21 -1.54 25.41
CA PRO A 292 -1.71 -2.00 26.72
C PRO A 292 -2.63 -3.04 27.38
N GLY A 293 -2.37 -4.34 27.16
CA GLY A 293 -3.16 -5.46 27.70
C GLY A 293 -4.32 -5.93 26.81
N TRP A 294 -4.44 -5.44 25.57
CA TRP A 294 -5.42 -5.92 24.58
C TRP A 294 -4.77 -6.21 23.22
N PRO A 295 -5.22 -7.26 22.51
CA PRO A 295 -4.75 -7.55 21.17
C PRO A 295 -5.28 -6.53 20.16
N ALA A 296 -4.74 -6.57 18.94
CA ALA A 296 -5.29 -5.80 17.84
C ALA A 296 -6.74 -6.23 17.55
N GLU A 297 -7.57 -5.25 17.16
CA GLU A 297 -8.87 -5.51 16.57
C GLU A 297 -8.73 -6.34 15.30
N ILE A 298 -9.73 -7.16 15.03
CA ILE A 298 -9.78 -7.99 13.83
C ILE A 298 -11.02 -7.68 13.03
N GLN A 299 -10.89 -7.87 11.73
CA GLN A 299 -11.95 -7.64 10.76
C GLN A 299 -12.13 -8.87 9.89
N ILE A 300 -13.40 -9.14 9.57
CA ILE A 300 -13.82 -9.95 8.43
C ILE A 300 -14.88 -9.18 7.65
N ASP A 301 -14.82 -9.26 6.33
CA ASP A 301 -15.79 -8.68 5.42
C ASP A 301 -16.05 -9.64 4.26
N GLY A 302 -17.25 -9.55 3.70
CA GLY A 302 -17.64 -10.47 2.65
C GLY A 302 -19.05 -10.24 2.15
N CYS A 303 -19.45 -11.11 1.23
CA CYS A 303 -20.72 -11.02 0.53
C CYS A 303 -21.47 -12.35 0.69
N VAL A 304 -22.68 -12.32 1.27
CA VAL A 304 -23.53 -13.49 1.43
C VAL A 304 -24.55 -13.51 0.28
N PRO A 305 -24.64 -14.55 -0.56
CA PRO A 305 -25.68 -14.66 -1.58
C PRO A 305 -27.07 -14.49 -0.99
N LYS A 306 -27.98 -13.85 -1.71
CA LYS A 306 -29.39 -13.81 -1.32
C LYS A 306 -30.08 -15.09 -1.78
N GLU A 307 -31.09 -15.53 -1.05
CA GLU A 307 -32.02 -16.54 -1.59
C GLU A 307 -32.68 -15.94 -2.84
N LEU A 308 -32.60 -16.66 -3.96
CA LEU A 308 -33.31 -16.27 -5.17
C LEU A 308 -34.80 -16.42 -4.86
N SER A 309 -35.49 -15.29 -4.68
CA SER A 309 -36.95 -15.21 -4.55
C SER A 309 -37.63 -15.56 -5.85
#